data_AF-C9Y2Z2-F1
#
_entry.id   AF-C9Y2Z2-F1
#
_cell.length_a   1.000
_cell.length_b   1.000
_cell.length_c   1.000
_cell.angle_alpha   90.00
_cell.angle_beta   90.00
_cell.angle_gamma   90.00
#
_symmetry.space_group_name_H-M   'P 1'
#
loop_
_entity.id
_entity.type
_entity.pdbx_description
1 polymer ?
#
loop_
_entity_poly.entity_id
_entity_poly.type
_entity_poly.pdbx_seq_one_letter_code
_entity_poly.pdbx_strand_id
1 'polypeptide(L)'
;MTFPVPSDGQGKAFNSQEEILTHLDGENSGPYLVGTQGMWHGGIHITNLTTPWCALSGNNSSEVKYVAGEPCKGEQSVRCMADGEIITYRVCKDYASVQWHGSPLFFPAPLCWSDITCSPERKKKAG
;
A
#
# COMPACT_ATOMS: atom_id res chain seq x y z
N MET A 1 -7.72 3.39 16.29
CA MET A 1 -7.25 3.84 14.97
C MET A 1 -6.92 2.61 14.16
N THR A 2 -7.38 2.56 12.91
CA THR A 2 -7.08 1.44 12.00
C THR A 2 -6.06 1.92 10.99
N PHE A 3 -5.02 1.12 10.80
CA PHE A 3 -3.92 1.37 9.89
C PHE A 3 -4.05 0.49 8.64
N PRO A 4 -3.50 0.93 7.49
CA PRO A 4 -3.76 0.28 6.20
C PRO A 4 -3.19 -1.14 6.12
N VAL A 5 -2.21 -1.48 6.96
CA VAL A 5 -1.66 -2.83 7.08
C VAL A 5 -1.58 -3.25 8.56
N PRO A 6 -1.63 -4.56 8.88
CA PRO A 6 -1.31 -5.07 10.20
C PRO A 6 0.18 -4.98 10.50
N SER A 7 0.50 -4.94 11.79
CA SER A 7 1.87 -4.92 12.30
C SER A 7 2.58 -6.25 12.16
N ASP A 8 1.84 -7.33 11.91
CA ASP A 8 2.37 -8.69 11.73
C ASP A 8 1.44 -9.56 10.87
N GLY A 9 1.93 -10.77 10.55
CA GLY A 9 1.19 -11.79 9.82
C GLY A 9 0.05 -12.45 10.59
N GLN A 10 -0.19 -12.08 11.85
CA GLN A 10 -1.34 -12.52 12.63
C GLN A 10 -2.50 -11.51 12.56
N GLY A 11 -2.32 -10.40 11.85
CA GLY A 11 -3.36 -9.39 11.67
C GLY A 11 -3.40 -8.35 12.81
N LYS A 12 -2.39 -8.33 13.69
CA LYS A 12 -2.35 -7.42 14.83
C LYS A 12 -2.34 -5.96 14.36
N ALA A 13 -2.96 -5.07 15.12
CA ALA A 13 -2.90 -3.64 14.89
C ALA A 13 -1.64 -3.03 15.53
N PHE A 14 -1.09 -1.98 14.92
CA PHE A 14 -0.12 -1.11 15.59
C PHE A 14 -0.78 -0.45 16.81
N ASN A 15 -0.01 -0.28 17.87
CA ASN A 15 -0.49 0.29 19.13
C ASN A 15 -0.47 1.82 19.11
N SER A 16 0.30 2.43 18.20
CA SER A 16 0.42 3.89 18.11
C SER A 16 0.79 4.37 16.70
N GLN A 17 0.74 5.69 16.49
CA GLN A 17 1.17 6.32 15.25
C GLN A 17 2.69 6.22 15.07
N GLU A 18 3.45 6.30 16.16
CA GLU A 18 4.90 6.17 16.17
C GLU A 18 5.33 4.78 15.71
N GLU A 19 4.60 3.72 16.09
CA GLU A 19 4.90 2.37 15.63
C GLU A 19 4.73 2.23 14.11
N ILE A 20 3.66 2.77 13.51
CA ILE A 20 3.51 2.71 12.05
C ILE A 20 4.52 3.61 11.34
N LEU A 21 4.86 4.78 11.90
CA LEU A 21 5.89 5.64 11.31
C LEU A 21 7.26 4.94 11.32
N THR A 22 7.62 4.32 12.45
CA THR A 22 8.83 3.50 12.56
C THR A 22 8.81 2.32 11.59
N HIS A 23 7.64 1.70 11.38
CA HIS A 23 7.47 0.64 10.40
C HIS A 23 7.74 1.15 8.96
N LEU A 24 7.21 2.34 8.62
CA LEU A 24 7.41 2.98 7.32
C LEU A 24 8.86 3.45 7.09
N ASP A 25 9.62 3.74 8.13
CA ASP A 25 11.06 4.06 8.02
C ASP A 25 11.88 2.87 7.48
N GLY A 26 11.34 1.65 7.55
CA GLY A 26 11.95 0.47 6.92
C GLY A 26 11.78 0.41 5.40
N GLU A 27 10.98 1.29 4.79
CA GLU A 27 10.76 1.30 3.35
C GLU A 27 11.85 2.08 2.61
N ASN A 28 12.30 1.54 1.48
CA ASN A 28 13.34 2.18 0.65
C ASN A 28 12.88 3.46 -0.06
N SER A 29 11.57 3.69 -0.14
CA SER A 29 11.00 4.83 -0.86
C SER A 29 9.62 5.18 -0.30
N GLY A 30 9.26 6.45 -0.39
CA GLY A 30 7.89 6.90 -0.15
C GLY A 30 7.44 7.05 1.31
N PRO A 31 8.26 7.61 2.23
CA PRO A 31 7.70 8.20 3.44
C PRO A 31 6.81 9.40 3.08
N TYR A 32 5.88 9.73 3.97
CA TYR A 32 4.91 10.81 3.72
C TYR A 32 5.58 12.20 3.66
N LEU A 33 4.96 13.07 2.85
CA LEU A 33 5.34 14.41 2.38
C LEU A 33 6.52 14.49 1.42
N VAL A 34 7.66 13.85 1.70
CA VAL A 34 8.87 13.99 0.86
C VAL A 34 9.50 12.63 0.60
N GLY A 35 9.59 12.25 -0.67
CA GLY A 35 10.24 11.01 -1.09
C GLY A 35 11.76 11.07 -0.87
N THR A 36 12.42 9.91 -0.97
CA THR A 36 13.88 9.79 -0.75
C THR A 36 14.74 10.63 -1.69
N GLN A 37 14.17 11.13 -2.78
CA GLN A 37 14.81 12.05 -3.73
C GLN A 37 14.55 13.54 -3.44
N GLY A 38 13.97 13.89 -2.28
CA GLY A 38 13.68 15.27 -1.91
C GLY A 38 12.48 15.89 -2.63
N MET A 39 11.72 15.10 -3.39
CA MET A 39 10.53 15.56 -4.13
C MET A 39 9.26 15.37 -3.30
N TRP A 40 8.28 16.25 -3.50
CA TRP A 40 6.95 16.11 -2.91
C TRP A 40 6.34 14.76 -3.27
N HIS A 41 5.81 14.09 -2.24
CA HIS A 41 5.28 12.74 -2.36
C HIS A 41 3.89 12.68 -1.71
N GLY A 42 2.86 12.51 -2.53
CA GLY A 42 1.45 12.61 -2.11
C GLY A 42 0.88 11.35 -1.46
N GLY A 43 1.69 10.32 -1.23
CA GLY A 43 1.24 9.04 -0.69
C GLY A 43 2.26 8.38 0.23
N ILE A 44 1.98 7.15 0.63
CA ILE A 44 2.91 6.25 1.31
C ILE A 44 3.08 5.00 0.45
N HIS A 45 4.30 4.45 0.41
CA HIS A 45 4.54 3.13 -0.18
C HIS A 45 4.71 2.12 0.95
N ILE A 46 4.07 0.97 0.80
CA ILE A 46 4.27 -0.19 1.67
C ILE A 46 4.57 -1.36 0.74
N THR A 47 5.67 -2.05 0.99
CA THR A 47 6.14 -3.14 0.13
C THR A 47 6.28 -4.44 0.94
N ASN A 48 6.60 -5.52 0.24
CA ASN A 48 6.92 -6.79 0.88
C ASN A 48 8.24 -6.76 1.67
N LEU A 49 8.99 -5.64 1.65
CA LEU A 49 10.18 -5.44 2.46
C LEU A 49 9.82 -5.33 3.95
N THR A 50 8.84 -4.49 4.29
CA THR A 50 8.42 -4.29 5.68
C THR A 50 7.15 -5.06 6.01
N THR A 51 6.29 -5.34 5.03
CA THR A 51 4.99 -6.00 5.24
C THR A 51 4.84 -7.24 4.34
N PRO A 52 5.72 -8.26 4.47
CA PRO A 52 5.69 -9.44 3.62
C PRO A 52 4.38 -10.22 3.74
N TRP A 53 3.72 -10.19 4.91
CA TRP A 53 2.46 -10.88 5.14
C TRP A 53 1.27 -10.32 4.36
N CYS A 54 1.35 -9.09 3.85
CA CYS A 54 0.35 -8.53 2.94
C CYS A 54 0.68 -8.74 1.46
N ALA A 55 1.88 -9.22 1.15
CA ALA A 55 2.28 -9.45 -0.22
C ALA A 55 1.61 -10.71 -0.77
N LEU A 56 1.05 -10.59 -1.97
CA LEU A 56 0.45 -11.70 -2.70
C LEU A 56 1.09 -11.76 -4.09
N SER A 57 1.62 -12.92 -4.46
CA SER A 57 2.15 -13.15 -5.80
C SER A 57 1.36 -14.25 -6.51
N GLY A 58 1.08 -14.04 -7.78
CA GLY A 58 0.57 -15.05 -8.69
C GLY A 58 1.68 -15.74 -9.47
N ASN A 59 1.28 -16.41 -10.56
CA ASN A 59 2.13 -17.35 -11.29
C ASN A 59 2.68 -16.79 -12.61
N ASN A 60 2.53 -15.48 -12.86
CA ASN A 60 3.04 -14.90 -14.10
C ASN A 60 4.57 -14.75 -14.03
N SER A 61 5.24 -14.82 -15.19
CA SER A 61 6.70 -14.89 -15.27
C SER A 61 7.42 -13.71 -14.61
N SER A 62 6.82 -12.50 -14.65
CA SER A 62 7.35 -11.32 -13.98
C SER A 62 7.28 -11.42 -12.46
N GLU A 63 6.18 -11.90 -11.90
CA GLU A 63 6.01 -12.09 -10.45
C GLU A 63 6.89 -13.21 -9.93
N VAL A 64 6.94 -14.36 -10.63
CA VAL A 64 7.82 -15.49 -10.27
C VAL A 64 9.29 -15.05 -10.22
N LYS A 65 9.71 -14.22 -11.18
CA LYS A 65 11.05 -13.63 -11.20
C LYS A 65 11.26 -12.64 -10.04
N TYR A 66 10.28 -11.80 -9.74
CA TYR A 66 10.34 -10.82 -8.64
C TYR A 66 10.49 -11.50 -7.28
N VAL A 67 9.72 -12.56 -7.02
CA VAL A 67 9.76 -13.29 -5.75
C VAL A 67 10.85 -14.38 -5.70
N ALA A 68 11.73 -14.44 -6.71
CA ALA A 68 12.80 -15.42 -6.82
C ALA A 68 12.35 -16.89 -6.63
N GLY A 69 11.12 -17.21 -7.05
CA GLY A 69 10.54 -18.55 -6.89
C GLY A 69 9.90 -18.85 -5.53
N GLU A 70 9.86 -17.90 -4.59
CA GLU A 70 9.22 -18.04 -3.27
C GLU A 70 7.89 -17.25 -3.22
N PRO A 71 6.72 -17.87 -3.49
CA PRO A 71 5.48 -17.15 -3.62
C PRO A 71 5.02 -16.49 -2.31
N CYS A 72 4.63 -15.21 -2.40
CA CYS A 72 3.98 -14.51 -1.30
C CYS A 72 2.51 -14.95 -1.20
N LYS A 73 2.07 -15.32 0.00
CA LYS A 73 0.77 -15.99 0.22
C LYS A 73 -0.38 -15.02 0.52
N GLY A 74 -0.08 -13.76 0.80
CA GLY A 74 -1.06 -12.76 1.25
C GLY A 74 -1.78 -13.21 2.51
N GLU A 75 -1.03 -13.57 3.57
CA GLU A 75 -1.62 -14.03 4.84
C GLU A 75 -2.58 -13.01 5.46
N GLN A 76 -2.39 -11.71 5.16
CA GLN A 76 -3.23 -10.62 5.64
C GLN A 76 -3.65 -9.69 4.51
N SER A 77 -4.89 -9.21 4.55
CA SER A 77 -5.38 -8.19 3.63
C SER A 77 -4.96 -6.77 4.06
N VAL A 78 -4.89 -5.88 3.08
CA VAL A 78 -4.86 -4.43 3.32
C VAL A 78 -6.20 -4.01 3.94
N ARG A 79 -6.16 -3.10 4.92
CA ARG A 79 -7.32 -2.66 5.70
C ARG A 79 -7.79 -1.28 5.25
N CYS A 80 -9.10 -1.06 5.29
CA CYS A 80 -9.67 0.27 5.10
C CYS A 80 -9.27 1.18 6.29
N MET A 81 -8.81 2.39 5.99
CA MET A 81 -8.48 3.40 7.02
C MET A 81 -9.67 4.30 7.37
N ALA A 82 -10.76 4.22 6.62
CA ALA A 82 -11.99 4.97 6.82
C ALA A 82 -13.19 4.04 6.54
N ASP A 83 -14.30 4.30 7.22
CA ASP A 83 -15.58 3.68 6.89
C ASP A 83 -16.08 4.23 5.55
N GLY A 84 -16.60 3.34 4.70
CA GLY A 84 -17.10 3.70 3.39
C GLY A 84 -17.23 2.48 2.49
N GLU A 85 -17.86 2.66 1.33
CA GLU A 85 -17.94 1.65 0.28
C GLU A 85 -16.76 1.85 -0.68
N ILE A 86 -16.01 0.78 -0.96
CA ILE A 86 -15.00 0.81 -2.03
C ILE A 86 -15.77 0.82 -3.35
N ILE A 87 -16.00 2.01 -3.89
CA ILE A 87 -16.73 2.20 -5.15
C ILE A 87 -15.85 2.01 -6.39
N THR A 88 -14.52 2.03 -6.22
CA THR A 88 -13.57 1.69 -7.28
C THR A 88 -12.22 1.30 -6.68
N TYR A 89 -11.52 0.39 -7.36
CA TYR A 89 -10.13 0.07 -7.10
C TYR A 89 -9.48 -0.27 -8.44
N ARG A 90 -8.17 -0.07 -8.56
CA ARG A 90 -7.42 -0.52 -9.72
C ARG A 90 -6.28 -1.41 -9.30
N VAL A 91 -6.28 -2.60 -9.86
CA VAL A 91 -5.14 -3.50 -9.88
C VAL A 91 -4.46 -3.28 -11.22
N CYS A 92 -3.35 -2.52 -11.24
CA CYS A 92 -2.59 -2.32 -12.47
C CYS A 92 -1.54 -3.41 -12.57
N LYS A 93 -1.80 -4.40 -13.43
CA LYS A 93 -0.86 -5.49 -13.70
C LYS A 93 0.37 -4.99 -14.48
N ASP A 94 0.16 -4.07 -15.41
CA ASP A 94 1.19 -3.58 -16.31
C ASP A 94 1.42 -2.07 -16.08
N TYR A 95 2.65 -1.70 -15.78
CA TYR A 95 3.09 -0.31 -15.72
C TYR A 95 3.61 0.10 -17.09
N ALA A 96 3.11 1.23 -17.61
CA ALA A 96 3.71 1.86 -18.78
C ALA A 96 5.11 2.36 -18.40
N SER A 97 6.05 2.32 -19.35
CA SER A 97 7.39 2.86 -19.15
C SER A 97 7.81 3.77 -20.29
N VAL A 98 8.66 4.74 -19.95
CA VAL A 98 9.35 5.61 -20.90
C VAL A 98 10.85 5.50 -20.65
N GLN A 99 11.65 5.63 -21.70
CA GLN A 99 13.10 5.74 -21.55
C GLN A 99 13.47 7.08 -20.90
N TRP A 100 14.15 7.03 -19.75
CA TRP A 100 14.58 8.19 -18.98
C TRP A 100 16.04 8.02 -18.54
N HIS A 101 16.93 8.89 -19.01
CA HIS A 101 18.38 8.80 -18.73
C HIS A 101 19.00 7.40 -18.97
N GLY A 102 18.54 6.69 -20.00
CA GLY A 102 19.02 5.35 -20.35
C GLY A 102 18.47 4.22 -19.47
N SER A 103 17.52 4.52 -18.58
CA SER A 103 16.80 3.52 -17.78
C SER A 103 15.29 3.65 -17.99
N PRO A 104 14.53 2.54 -17.94
CA PRO A 104 13.07 2.62 -18.00
C PRO A 104 12.50 3.27 -16.73
N LEU A 105 11.79 4.38 -16.90
CA LEU A 105 10.96 4.99 -15.86
C LEU A 105 9.53 4.47 -16.03
N PHE A 106 9.07 3.70 -15.04
CA PHE A 106 7.71 3.19 -14.99
C PHE A 106 6.80 4.24 -14.35
N PHE A 107 5.68 4.55 -15.01
CA PHE A 107 4.68 5.45 -14.45
C PHE A 107 3.33 4.74 -14.40
N PRO A 108 2.56 4.95 -13.32
CA PRO A 108 1.19 4.47 -13.27
C PRO A 108 0.41 5.19 -14.38
N ALA A 109 -0.27 4.45 -15.26
CA ALA A 109 -1.22 5.08 -16.19
C ALA A 109 -2.30 5.84 -15.38
N PRO A 110 -2.95 6.89 -15.87
CA PRO A 110 -3.92 7.66 -15.08
C PRO A 110 -5.12 6.80 -14.64
N LEU A 111 -5.59 7.03 -13.41
CA LEU A 111 -6.80 6.44 -12.81
C LEU A 111 -7.97 7.42 -12.92
N CYS A 112 -9.16 6.92 -13.22
CA CYS A 112 -10.40 7.69 -13.22
C CYS A 112 -10.94 7.86 -11.78
N TRP A 113 -11.57 9.02 -11.53
CA TRP A 113 -12.01 9.58 -10.24
C TRP A 113 -13.02 8.75 -9.44
N SER A 114 -13.02 8.95 -8.11
CA SER A 114 -14.13 8.59 -7.23
C SER A 114 -14.21 9.50 -5.99
N ASP A 115 -15.42 9.92 -5.64
CA ASP A 115 -15.75 10.67 -4.42
C ASP A 115 -15.59 9.79 -3.16
N ILE A 116 -14.72 10.20 -2.24
CA ILE A 116 -14.62 9.62 -0.89
C ILE A 116 -15.35 10.57 0.07
N THR A 117 -16.55 10.22 0.51
CA THR A 117 -17.23 10.91 1.61
C THR A 117 -16.83 10.29 2.95
N CYS A 118 -15.86 10.90 3.63
CA CYS A 118 -15.53 10.57 5.01
C CYS A 118 -16.62 11.14 5.94
N SER A 119 -17.55 10.30 6.40
CA SER A 119 -18.52 10.69 7.43
C SER A 119 -18.01 10.30 8.82
N PRO A 120 -17.93 11.23 9.79
CA PRO A 120 -17.59 10.87 11.17
C PRO A 120 -18.68 9.95 11.76
N GLU A 121 -18.26 8.88 12.45
CA GLU A 121 -19.13 7.84 13.01
C GLU A 121 -20.35 8.40 13.74
N ARG A 122 -21.55 7.90 13.43
CA ARG A 122 -22.74 8.15 14.26
C ARG A 122 -22.61 7.33 15.55
N LYS A 123 -22.52 8.02 16.69
CA LYS A 123 -22.63 7.39 18.02
C LYS A 123 -23.89 6.53 18.09
N LYS A 124 -23.73 5.22 18.33
CA LYS A 124 -24.84 4.32 18.70
C LYS A 124 -25.53 4.88 19.95
N LYS A 125 -26.84 5.14 19.87
CA LYS A 125 -27.64 5.41 21.07
C LYS A 125 -27.72 4.13 21.89
N ALA A 126 -27.29 4.20 23.14
CA ALA A 126 -27.53 3.16 24.13
C ALA A 126 -29.05 3.03 24.35
N GLY A 127 -29.55 1.80 24.24
CA GLY A 127 -30.89 1.41 24.67
C GLY A 127 -30.80 0.65 25.97
#